data_AF-A0A8E2VIV0-F1
#
_entry.id   AF-A0A8E2VIV0-F1
#
_cell.length_a   1.000
_cell.length_b   1.000
_cell.length_c   1.000
_cell.angle_alpha   90.00
_cell.angle_beta   90.00
_cell.angle_gamma   90.00
#
_symmetry.space_group_name_H-M   'P 1'
#
loop_
_entity.id
_entity.type
_entity.pdbx_description
1 polymer ?
#
loop_
_entity_poly.entity_id
_entity_poly.type
_entity_poly.pdbx_seq_one_letter_code
_entity_poly.pdbx_strand_id
1 'polypeptide(L)' 'MARRAGFADAAGWLDAHLPSCPHSMARPGDLVLVAGDEGPTLSVCQGPYVYVPMAIGWGTMPLTTGLRAWRIG' A
#
# COMPACT_ATOMS: atom_id res chain seq x y z
N MET A 1 -13.45 -0.77 -7.67
CA MET A 1 -13.38 0.61 -8.24
C MET A 1 -12.36 0.68 -9.37
N ALA A 2 -11.08 0.36 -9.14
CA ALA A 2 -10.01 0.39 -10.17
C ALA A 2 -10.36 -0.34 -11.49
N ARG A 3 -10.81 -1.60 -11.43
CA ARG A 3 -11.24 -2.37 -12.61
C ARG A 3 -12.39 -1.72 -13.40
N ARG A 4 -13.35 -1.12 -12.69
CA ARG A 4 -14.46 -0.38 -13.33
C ARG A 4 -13.98 0.89 -14.04
N ALA A 5 -12.84 1.44 -13.61
CA ALA A 5 -12.20 2.60 -14.23
C ALA A 5 -11.16 2.21 -15.30
N GLY A 6 -11.08 0.93 -15.70
CA GLY A 6 -10.18 0.46 -16.76
C GLY A 6 -8.77 0.07 -16.32
N PHE A 7 -8.48 0.06 -15.01
CA PHE A 7 -7.17 -0.35 -14.48
C PHE A 7 -7.17 -1.84 -14.09
N ALA A 8 -6.05 -2.53 -14.31
CA ALA A 8 -5.93 -3.96 -13.99
C ALA A 8 -6.14 -4.26 -12.48
N ASP A 9 -5.60 -3.40 -11.63
CA ASP A 9 -5.63 -3.50 -10.17
C ASP A 9 -5.58 -2.12 -9.50
N ALA A 10 -5.60 -2.11 -8.17
CA ALA A 10 -5.52 -0.89 -7.37
C ALA A 10 -4.15 -0.20 -7.51
N ALA A 11 -3.06 -0.94 -7.66
CA ALA A 11 -1.72 -0.37 -7.78
C ALA A 11 -1.61 0.49 -9.05
N GLY A 12 -2.10 -0.01 -10.19
CA GLY A 12 -2.12 0.74 -11.44
C GLY A 12 -3.01 1.98 -11.38
N TRP A 13 -4.12 1.93 -10.62
CA TRP A 13 -4.91 3.14 -10.36
C TRP A 13 -4.14 4.15 -9.53
N LEU A 14 -3.45 3.72 -8.46
CA LEU A 14 -2.66 4.60 -7.60
C LEU A 14 -1.47 5.21 -8.34
N ASP A 15 -0.77 4.44 -9.19
CA ASP A 15 0.33 4.97 -10.02
C ASP A 15 -0.12 6.13 -10.92
N ALA A 16 -1.34 6.07 -11.42
CA ALA A 16 -1.87 7.09 -12.33
C ALA A 16 -2.32 8.37 -11.60
N HIS A 17 -2.54 8.30 -10.28
CA HIS A 17 -3.17 9.40 -9.52
C HIS A 17 -2.33 9.94 -8.38
N LEU A 18 -1.32 9.21 -7.91
CA LEU A 18 -0.51 9.59 -6.76
C LEU A 18 0.98 9.53 -7.09
N PRO A 19 1.80 10.42 -6.50
CA PRO A 19 3.25 10.33 -6.62
C PRO A 19 3.74 9.03 -6.00
N SER A 20 4.50 8.25 -6.77
CA SER A 20 5.17 7.06 -6.24
C SER A 20 6.43 7.44 -5.46
N CYS A 21 6.80 6.61 -4.49
CA CYS A 21 8.06 6.71 -3.78
C CYS A 21 8.63 5.33 -3.44
N PRO A 22 9.95 5.22 -3.18
CA PRO A 22 10.50 4.02 -2.56
C PRO A 22 9.79 3.77 -1.22
N HIS A 23 9.41 2.53 -0.93
CA HIS A 23 8.71 2.20 0.33
C HIS A 23 9.56 2.56 1.56
N SER A 24 10.89 2.49 1.46
CA SER A 24 11.82 2.94 2.50
C SER A 24 11.77 4.45 2.79
N MET A 25 11.15 5.24 1.91
CA MET A 25 10.94 6.68 2.05
C MET A 25 9.47 7.03 2.32
N ALA A 26 8.61 6.03 2.53
CA ALA A 26 7.22 6.25 2.92
C ALA A 26 7.17 6.92 4.30
N ARG A 27 6.25 7.87 4.45
CA ARG A 27 6.00 8.60 5.69
C ARG A 27 4.72 8.11 6.34
N PRO A 28 4.52 8.29 7.67
CA PRO A 28 3.24 8.02 8.29
C PRO A 28 2.08 8.65 7.49
N GLY A 29 1.09 7.83 7.11
CA GLY A 29 -0.02 8.22 6.24
C GLY A 29 0.12 7.84 4.77
N ASP A 30 1.33 7.57 4.28
CA ASP A 30 1.55 7.09 2.90
C ASP A 30 0.93 5.70 2.71
N LEU A 31 0.51 5.40 1.48
CA LEU A 31 0.02 4.08 1.12
C LEU A 31 1.19 3.19 0.72
N VAL A 32 1.18 1.95 1.18
CA VAL A 32 2.20 0.95 0.86
C VAL A 32 1.52 -0.34 0.44
N LEU A 33 1.92 -0.89 -0.71
CA LEU A 33 1.54 -2.23 -1.12
C LEU A 33 2.50 -3.23 -0.49
N VAL A 34 1.99 -4.23 0.22
CA VAL A 34 2.78 -5.32 0.79
C VAL A 34 2.34 -6.67 0.22
N ALA A 35 3.22 -7.65 0.27
CA ALA A 35 2.82 -9.04 0.04
C ALA A 35 2.01 -9.54 1.25
N GLY A 36 0.72 -9.78 1.06
CA GLY A 36 -0.13 -10.48 2.03
C GLY A 36 -0.29 -11.95 1.65
N ASP A 37 -0.78 -12.75 2.60
CA ASP A 37 -0.93 -14.21 2.43
C ASP A 37 -1.91 -14.59 1.31
N GLU A 38 -2.94 -13.77 1.08
CA GLU A 38 -3.95 -13.96 0.02
C GLU A 38 -3.62 -13.17 -1.26
N GLY A 39 -2.48 -12.49 -1.29
CA GLY A 39 -2.04 -11.63 -2.40
C GLY A 39 -1.64 -10.23 -1.96
N PRO A 40 -1.30 -9.35 -2.91
CA PRO A 40 -0.87 -7.99 -2.60
C PRO A 40 -1.97 -7.19 -1.89
N THR A 41 -1.63 -6.60 -0.75
CA THR A 41 -2.56 -5.87 0.11
C THR A 41 -2.12 -4.43 0.27
N LEU A 42 -3.07 -3.51 0.17
CA LEU A 42 -2.84 -2.10 0.43
C LEU A 42 -2.85 -1.84 1.93
N SER A 43 -1.82 -1.14 2.40
CA SER A 43 -1.57 -0.84 3.80
C SER A 43 -1.25 0.64 3.98
N VAL A 44 -1.27 1.11 5.23
CA VAL A 44 -0.93 2.50 5.58
C VAL A 44 0.36 2.52 6.37
N CYS A 45 1.34 3.30 5.93
CA CYS A 45 2.59 3.52 6.64
C CYS A 45 2.33 4.21 7.98
N GLN A 46 2.99 3.71 9.04
CA GLN A 46 2.91 4.19 10.41
C GLN A 46 4.32 4.15 11.03
N GLY A 47 5.23 4.92 10.45
CA GLY A 47 6.63 4.97 10.84
C GLY A 47 7.38 3.71 10.35
N PRO A 48 7.99 2.91 11.23
CA PRO A 48 8.74 1.72 10.81
C PRO A 48 7.85 0.51 10.42
N TYR A 49 6.54 0.63 10.57
CA TYR A 49 5.56 -0.43 10.27
C TYR A 49 4.48 0.06 9.32
N VAL A 50 3.70 -0.88 8.79
CA VAL A 50 2.47 -0.63 8.04
C VAL A 50 1.29 -1.33 8.70
N TYR A 51 0.11 -0.70 8.67
CA TYR A 51 -1.14 -1.33 9.09
C TYR A 51 -1.80 -2.02 7.90
N VAL A 52 -1.99 -3.33 8.05
CA VAL A 52 -2.48 -4.22 6.99
C VAL A 52 -3.87 -4.72 7.37
N PRO A 53 -4.89 -4.59 6.50
CA PRO A 53 -6.18 -5.23 6.74
C PRO A 53 -6.03 -6.76 6.66
N MET A 54 -6.62 -7.46 7.64
CA MET A 54 -6.64 -8.92 7.71
C MET A 54 -8.08 -9.42 7.51
N ALA A 55 -8.28 -10.73 7.35
CA ALA A 55 -9.62 -11.33 7.30
C ALA A 55 -10.46 -10.94 8.53
N ILE A 56 -9.82 -10.79 9.69
CA ILE A 56 -10.42 -10.25 10.91
C ILE A 56 -9.51 -9.16 11.47
N GLY A 57 -10.01 -7.92 11.51
CA GLY A 57 -9.32 -6.80 12.12
C GLY A 57 -8.10 -6.30 11.34
N TRP A 58 -7.07 -5.89 12.07
CA TRP A 58 -5.87 -5.24 11.54
C TRP A 58 -4.61 -5.92 12.06
N GLY A 59 -3.62 -6.05 11.18
CA GLY A 59 -2.28 -6.51 11.50
C GLY A 59 -1.24 -5.41 11.32
N THR A 60 -0.01 -5.70 11.76
CA THR A 60 1.17 -4.87 11.50
C THR A 60 2.21 -5.68 10.75
N MET A 61 2.89 -5.04 9.81
CA MET A 61 4.06 -5.61 9.14
C MET A 61 5.21 -4.60 9.12
N PRO A 62 6.47 -5.04 9.10
CA PRO A 62 7.60 -4.12 8.91
C PRO A 62 7.49 -3.40 7.56
N LEU A 63 7.83 -2.11 7.51
CA LEU A 63 7.81 -1.33 6.25
C LEU A 63 8.72 -1.95 5.16
N THR A 64 9.74 -2.70 5.56
CA THR A 64 10.67 -3.41 4.67
C THR A 64 10.02 -4.52 3.85
N THR A 65 8.79 -4.93 4.16
CA THR A 65 8.01 -5.86 3.33
C THR A 65 7.27 -5.15 2.18
N GLY A 66 7.40 -3.82 2.11
CA GLY A 66 6.81 -2.99 1.07
C GLY A 66 7.31 -3.34 -0.33
N LEU A 67 6.38 -3.53 -1.25
CA LEU A 67 6.64 -3.75 -2.67
C LEU A 67 6.61 -2.42 -3.44
N ARG A 68 5.74 -1.50 -3.02
CA ARG A 68 5.55 -0.18 -3.64
C ARG A 68 4.92 0.79 -2.63
N ALA A 69 5.16 2.08 -2.78
CA ALA A 69 4.50 3.10 -1.96
C ALA A 69 4.09 4.32 -2.78
N TRP A 70 3.08 5.03 -2.27
CA TRP A 70 2.55 6.27 -2.84
C TRP A 70 2.38 7.32 -1.76
N ARG A 71 2.80 8.54 -2.09
CA ARG A 71 2.68 9.71 -1.21
C ARG A 71 1.22 10.13 -1.10
N ILE A 72 0.76 10.26 0.13
CA ILE A 72 -0.48 10.99 0.45
C ILE A 72 -0.05 12.36 0.97
N GLY A 73 -0.59 13.42 0.34
CA GLY A 73 -0.16 14.82 0.45
C GLY A 73 0.34 15.27 1.82
#